data_AF-A0A836IA53-F1
#
_entry.id   AF-A0A836IA53-F1
#
_cell.length_a   1.000
_cell.length_b   1.000
_cell.length_c   1.000
_cell.angle_alpha   90.00
_cell.angle_beta   90.00
_cell.angle_gamma   90.00
#
_symmetry.space_group_name_H-M   'P 1'
#
loop_
_entity.id
_entity.type
_entity.pdbx_description
1 polymer ?
#
loop_
_entity_poly.entity_id
_entity_poly.type
_entity_poly.pdbx_seq_one_letter_code
_entity_poly.pdbx_strand_id
1 'polypeptide(L)'
;MSLDNSRGYRSTFGYRTNTPYQQPIAHRQGYTETQLTVHQHSAVIAGCSTACALVTVPILKMERFYFLSDVPGESRRICISGKRAQFFRVLLHTRWWQGRSVVWLALDYGFLLSTFVVLRHSLKTATTTAQWDNRRRGFVAGAMTGVCYTTVRHPYDVLRATAEASTAPRQFRGATDVLLTALRDRPRVLLGLRRGFSVAVLGRSLQFAFQFGFYNWLRYDGVYRHSAVLFIYCHLATFLGMAAQYPVQSLRQQLYIINSTTRGRPQSYRSLFHDLRRRHGVTKLYDGFFRGKPILNAVPMALLMTAYDLSSRRYTEYVHPEATAKPTHTQSLTSVAAPAYVTHPPAYEFARESA
;
A
#
# COMPACT_ATOMS: atom_id res chain seq x y z
N MET A 1 -55.06 -27.58 -19.60
CA MET A 1 -54.00 -26.56 -19.42
C MET A 1 -52.68 -27.29 -19.17
N SER A 2 -51.86 -27.41 -20.22
CA SER A 2 -50.57 -28.09 -20.19
C SER A 2 -49.47 -27.06 -19.98
N LEU A 3 -48.71 -27.18 -18.89
CA LEU A 3 -47.57 -26.34 -18.57
C LEU A 3 -46.38 -26.73 -19.46
N ASP A 4 -46.00 -25.81 -20.35
CA ASP A 4 -44.91 -25.95 -21.30
C ASP A 4 -43.56 -25.80 -20.58
N ASN A 5 -42.88 -26.94 -20.34
CA ASN A 5 -41.59 -27.06 -19.65
C ASN A 5 -40.38 -26.64 -20.51
N SER A 6 -40.61 -26.01 -21.68
CA SER A 6 -39.56 -25.69 -22.65
C SER A 6 -38.82 -24.36 -22.38
N ARG A 7 -39.15 -23.62 -21.33
CA ARG A 7 -38.38 -22.42 -20.90
C ARG A 7 -37.18 -22.81 -20.02
N GLY A 8 -36.31 -23.64 -20.57
CA GLY A 8 -34.97 -23.85 -20.02
C GLY A 8 -34.17 -22.55 -20.08
N TYR A 9 -33.50 -22.22 -18.97
CA TYR A 9 -32.53 -21.13 -18.85
C TYR A 9 -31.57 -21.12 -20.06
N ARG A 10 -31.73 -20.18 -20.99
CA ARG A 10 -30.68 -19.87 -21.97
C ARG A 10 -29.56 -19.17 -21.21
N SER A 11 -28.48 -19.88 -20.92
CA SER A 11 -27.25 -19.25 -20.44
C SER A 11 -26.76 -18.27 -21.50
N THR A 12 -26.79 -16.99 -21.19
CA THR A 12 -26.35 -15.88 -22.08
C THR A 12 -24.84 -15.81 -22.27
N PHE A 13 -24.09 -16.85 -21.92
CA PHE A 13 -22.68 -16.97 -22.29
C PHE A 13 -22.54 -17.56 -23.70
N GLY A 14 -22.92 -16.76 -24.70
CA GLY A 14 -22.51 -16.98 -26.08
C GLY A 14 -21.00 -16.80 -26.21
N TYR A 15 -20.38 -17.64 -27.04
CA TYR A 15 -18.94 -17.68 -27.37
C TYR A 15 -18.01 -18.30 -26.32
N ARG A 16 -18.03 -19.64 -26.20
CA ARG A 16 -16.77 -20.38 -26.02
C ARG A 16 -16.19 -20.62 -27.41
N THR A 17 -15.19 -19.83 -27.80
CA THR A 17 -14.32 -20.21 -28.89
C THR A 17 -13.73 -21.58 -28.57
N ASN A 18 -13.87 -22.55 -29.49
CA ASN A 18 -13.06 -23.77 -29.51
C ASN A 18 -11.62 -23.33 -29.79
N THR A 19 -10.98 -22.70 -28.80
CA THR A 19 -9.54 -22.58 -28.80
C THR A 19 -9.02 -24.00 -28.56
N PRO A 20 -8.14 -24.55 -29.43
CA PRO A 20 -7.50 -25.82 -29.15
C PRO A 20 -6.89 -25.71 -27.76
N TYR A 21 -7.08 -26.74 -26.93
CA TYR A 21 -6.51 -26.80 -25.58
C TYR A 21 -4.99 -26.64 -25.71
N GLN A 22 -4.52 -25.41 -25.57
CA GLN A 22 -3.12 -25.13 -25.32
C GLN A 22 -2.88 -25.56 -23.88
N GLN A 23 -1.97 -26.52 -23.69
CA GLN A 23 -1.49 -26.86 -22.35
C GLN A 23 -1.24 -25.56 -21.58
N PRO A 24 -1.77 -25.41 -20.35
CA PRO A 24 -1.54 -24.21 -19.56
C PRO A 24 -0.04 -24.02 -19.50
N ILE A 25 0.45 -22.91 -20.06
CA ILE A 25 1.87 -22.62 -20.08
C ILE A 25 2.25 -22.50 -18.61
N ALA A 26 3.04 -23.45 -18.12
CA ALA A 26 3.47 -23.47 -16.74
C ALA A 26 3.99 -22.07 -16.38
N HIS A 27 3.55 -21.53 -15.22
CA HIS A 27 4.05 -20.26 -14.71
C HIS A 27 5.58 -20.37 -14.61
N ARG A 28 6.31 -19.85 -15.62
CA ARG A 28 7.78 -19.90 -15.63
C ARG A 28 8.26 -18.88 -14.60
N GLN A 29 8.54 -19.36 -13.40
CA GLN A 29 9.12 -18.58 -12.32
C GLN A 29 10.60 -18.36 -12.65
N GLY A 30 11.05 -17.11 -12.79
CA GLY A 30 12.48 -16.85 -12.95
C GLY A 30 12.83 -15.40 -13.27
N TYR A 31 12.21 -14.83 -14.30
CA TYR A 31 12.66 -13.55 -14.84
C TYR A 31 12.34 -12.32 -13.97
N THR A 32 11.38 -12.43 -13.05
CA THR A 32 10.98 -11.32 -12.16
C THR A 32 11.81 -11.22 -10.88
N GLU A 33 12.65 -12.20 -10.56
CA GLU A 33 13.56 -12.11 -9.42
C GLU A 33 14.84 -11.40 -9.87
N THR A 34 15.07 -10.21 -9.33
CA THR A 34 16.26 -9.39 -9.62
C THR A 34 17.52 -10.15 -9.28
N GLN A 35 18.34 -10.46 -10.29
CA GLN A 35 19.70 -10.96 -10.10
C GLN A 35 20.66 -9.79 -9.81
N LEU A 36 20.23 -8.88 -8.94
CA LEU A 36 21.01 -7.70 -8.59
C LEU A 36 21.83 -7.99 -7.33
N THR A 37 23.05 -7.51 -7.31
CA THR A 37 23.85 -7.48 -6.08
C THR A 37 23.16 -6.61 -5.02
N VAL A 38 23.45 -6.85 -3.74
CA VAL A 38 22.86 -6.09 -2.62
C VAL A 38 23.06 -4.58 -2.80
N HIS A 39 24.23 -4.16 -3.26
CA HIS A 39 24.54 -2.75 -3.52
C HIS A 39 23.69 -2.16 -4.64
N GLN A 40 23.59 -2.85 -5.77
CA GLN A 40 22.75 -2.44 -6.89
C GLN A 40 21.27 -2.35 -6.50
N HIS A 41 20.79 -3.35 -5.75
CA HIS A 41 19.42 -3.39 -5.27
C HIS A 41 19.12 -2.21 -4.33
N SER A 42 20.05 -1.90 -3.41
CA SER A 42 19.93 -0.75 -2.50
C SER A 42 19.90 0.59 -3.26
N ALA A 43 20.69 0.72 -4.34
CA ALA A 43 20.71 1.91 -5.18
C ALA A 43 19.37 2.11 -5.90
N VAL A 44 18.80 1.04 -6.46
CA VAL A 44 17.46 1.07 -7.08
C VAL A 44 16.40 1.48 -6.05
N ILE A 45 16.43 0.90 -4.85
CA ILE A 45 15.48 1.24 -3.77
C ILE A 45 15.60 2.72 -3.39
N ALA A 46 16.82 3.23 -3.22
CA ALA A 46 17.08 4.63 -2.88
C ALA A 46 16.61 5.59 -3.99
N GLY A 47 16.90 5.25 -5.25
CA GLY A 47 16.48 6.02 -6.42
C GLY A 47 14.95 6.09 -6.55
N CYS A 48 14.27 4.94 -6.52
CA CYS A 48 12.81 4.88 -6.60
C CYS A 48 12.14 5.61 -5.43
N SER A 49 12.68 5.46 -4.22
CA SER A 49 12.14 6.11 -3.02
C SER A 49 12.26 7.64 -3.10
N THR A 50 13.39 8.15 -3.60
CA THR A 50 13.62 9.59 -3.78
C THR A 50 12.73 10.17 -4.88
N ALA A 51 12.67 9.50 -6.05
CA ALA A 51 11.80 9.91 -7.15
C ALA A 51 10.32 9.92 -6.73
N CYS A 52 9.87 8.87 -6.05
CA CYS A 52 8.50 8.78 -5.55
C CYS A 52 8.21 9.85 -4.49
N ALA A 53 9.16 10.16 -3.61
CA ALA A 53 9.00 11.22 -2.61
C ALA A 53 8.81 12.60 -3.27
N LEU A 54 9.58 12.91 -4.32
CA LEU A 54 9.46 14.16 -5.08
C LEU A 54 8.09 14.32 -5.74
N VAL A 55 7.52 13.22 -6.26
CA VAL A 55 6.20 13.20 -6.92
C VAL A 55 5.05 13.18 -5.90
N THR A 56 5.25 12.56 -4.74
CA THR A 56 4.18 12.45 -3.72
C THR A 56 3.82 13.82 -3.13
N VAL A 57 4.80 14.67 -2.86
CA VAL A 57 4.58 15.98 -2.21
C VAL A 57 3.57 16.85 -2.97
N PRO A 58 3.69 17.06 -4.31
CA PRO A 58 2.68 17.80 -5.05
C PRO A 58 1.33 17.08 -5.11
N ILE A 59 1.29 15.74 -5.23
CA ILE A 59 0.04 14.97 -5.26
C ILE A 59 -0.78 15.20 -3.98
N LEU A 60 -0.14 15.07 -2.81
CA LEU A 60 -0.79 15.32 -1.52
C LEU A 60 -1.24 16.78 -1.36
N LYS A 61 -0.56 17.71 -2.04
CA LYS A 61 -0.93 19.12 -2.01
C LYS A 61 -2.13 19.40 -2.90
N MET A 62 -2.22 18.76 -4.08
CA MET A 62 -3.39 18.85 -4.96
C MET A 62 -4.66 18.34 -4.28
N GLU A 63 -4.58 17.30 -3.45
CA GLU A 63 -5.71 16.80 -2.65
C GLU A 63 -6.31 17.91 -1.76
N ARG A 64 -5.44 18.69 -1.09
CA ARG A 64 -5.85 19.81 -0.23
C ARG A 64 -6.48 20.96 -1.02
N PHE A 65 -5.98 21.24 -2.22
CA PHE A 65 -6.58 22.26 -3.10
C PHE A 65 -7.96 21.85 -3.58
N TYR A 66 -8.14 20.59 -3.97
CA TYR A 66 -9.43 20.09 -4.41
C TYR A 66 -10.50 20.24 -3.30
N PHE A 67 -10.10 20.08 -2.03
CA PHE A 67 -10.99 20.26 -0.88
C PHE A 67 -11.42 21.73 -0.68
N LEU A 68 -10.51 22.69 -0.85
CA LEU A 68 -10.83 24.12 -0.75
C LEU A 68 -11.82 24.59 -1.83
N SER A 69 -11.82 23.93 -3.00
CA SER A 69 -12.77 24.20 -4.07
C SER A 69 -14.15 23.56 -3.89
N ASP A 70 -14.31 22.63 -2.94
CA ASP A 70 -15.54 21.83 -2.73
C ASP A 70 -16.24 22.15 -1.40
N VAL A 71 -15.88 23.27 -0.74
CA VAL A 71 -16.53 23.69 0.51
C VAL A 71 -18.01 24.05 0.24
N PRO A 72 -18.97 23.29 0.77
CA PRO A 72 -20.40 23.53 0.53
C PRO A 72 -20.83 24.80 1.25
N GLY A 73 -21.16 25.85 0.49
CA GLY A 73 -21.67 27.13 1.01
C GLY A 73 -21.12 28.36 0.29
N GLU A 74 -19.83 28.38 -0.04
CA GLU A 74 -19.18 29.55 -0.68
C GLU A 74 -19.12 29.46 -2.22
N SER A 75 -19.27 28.25 -2.78
CA SER A 75 -19.10 27.98 -4.21
C SER A 75 -20.13 28.67 -5.14
N ARG A 76 -21.25 29.19 -4.60
CA ARG A 76 -22.30 29.85 -5.40
C ARG A 76 -21.99 31.31 -5.78
N ARG A 77 -21.03 31.98 -5.14
CA ARG A 77 -20.74 33.41 -5.38
C ARG A 77 -19.73 33.71 -6.49
N ILE A 78 -18.94 32.73 -6.93
CA ILE A 78 -17.84 32.98 -7.89
C ILE A 78 -18.23 32.43 -9.26
N CYS A 79 -18.27 33.31 -10.26
CA CYS A 79 -18.53 32.97 -11.66
C CYS A 79 -17.50 31.94 -12.18
N ILE A 80 -17.92 31.02 -13.05
CA ILE A 80 -17.11 29.87 -13.52
C ILE A 80 -15.79 30.31 -14.19
N SER A 81 -15.75 31.48 -14.84
CA SER A 81 -14.53 32.02 -15.46
C SER A 81 -13.51 32.51 -14.40
N GLY A 82 -13.98 33.15 -13.32
CA GLY A 82 -13.15 33.58 -12.20
C GLY A 82 -12.50 32.42 -11.46
N LYS A 83 -13.21 31.28 -11.34
CA LYS A 83 -12.68 30.05 -10.72
C LYS A 83 -11.46 29.51 -11.47
N ARG A 84 -11.43 29.56 -12.80
CA ARG A 84 -10.29 29.08 -13.61
C ARG A 84 -9.05 29.96 -13.43
N ALA A 85 -9.22 31.28 -13.54
CA ALA A 85 -8.11 32.22 -13.35
C ALA A 85 -7.55 32.16 -11.92
N GLN A 86 -8.42 32.06 -10.93
CA GLN A 86 -8.03 31.93 -9.53
C GLN A 86 -7.37 30.56 -9.25
N PHE A 87 -7.85 29.48 -9.87
CA PHE A 87 -7.20 28.17 -9.82
C PHE A 87 -5.77 28.24 -10.36
N PHE A 88 -5.54 28.77 -11.56
CA PHE A 88 -4.19 28.87 -12.12
C PHE A 88 -3.28 29.82 -11.33
N ARG A 89 -3.82 30.94 -10.83
CA ARG A 89 -3.07 31.84 -9.95
C ARG A 89 -2.62 31.12 -8.67
N VAL A 90 -3.51 30.37 -8.04
CA VAL A 90 -3.20 29.56 -6.85
C VAL A 90 -2.22 28.44 -7.20
N LEU A 91 -2.42 27.74 -8.32
CA LEU A 91 -1.55 26.65 -8.78
C LEU A 91 -0.11 27.12 -8.98
N LEU A 92 0.09 28.27 -9.65
CA LEU A 92 1.42 28.81 -9.96
C LEU A 92 2.09 29.49 -8.77
N HIS A 93 1.34 30.13 -7.88
CA HIS A 93 1.91 30.74 -6.66
C HIS A 93 2.11 29.76 -5.50
N THR A 94 1.63 28.53 -5.63
CA THR A 94 1.79 27.54 -4.59
C THR A 94 3.24 27.07 -4.50
N ARG A 95 3.83 27.18 -3.32
CA ARG A 95 5.11 26.53 -3.00
C ARG A 95 4.93 25.01 -2.91
N TRP A 96 4.97 24.29 -4.02
CA TRP A 96 4.62 22.87 -4.11
C TRP A 96 5.38 21.97 -3.12
N TRP A 97 6.65 22.27 -2.86
CA TRP A 97 7.50 21.51 -1.95
C TRP A 97 7.49 21.98 -0.49
N GLN A 98 6.62 22.92 -0.14
CA GLN A 98 6.46 23.34 1.26
C GLN A 98 5.58 22.34 2.01
N GLY A 99 6.13 21.70 3.05
CA GLY A 99 5.40 20.74 3.88
C GLY A 99 6.33 19.70 4.52
N ARG A 100 5.96 18.43 4.40
CA ARG A 100 6.77 17.30 4.87
C ARG A 100 8.08 17.28 4.08
N SER A 101 9.22 17.21 4.77
CA SER A 101 10.53 17.16 4.13
C SER A 101 10.62 15.96 3.19
N VAL A 102 10.99 16.20 1.93
CA VAL A 102 11.16 15.16 0.90
C VAL A 102 12.12 14.08 1.38
N VAL A 103 13.23 14.46 2.02
CA VAL A 103 14.24 13.54 2.57
C VAL A 103 13.59 12.54 3.54
N TRP A 104 12.79 13.03 4.49
CA TRP A 104 12.10 12.15 5.43
C TRP A 104 11.11 11.20 4.76
N LEU A 105 10.45 11.65 3.69
CA LEU A 105 9.54 10.80 2.93
C LEU A 105 10.30 9.74 2.11
N ALA A 106 11.43 10.11 1.52
CA ALA A 106 12.30 9.18 0.82
C ALA A 106 12.88 8.10 1.77
N LEU A 107 13.29 8.49 2.98
CA LEU A 107 13.73 7.54 4.01
C LEU A 107 12.60 6.60 4.45
N ASP A 108 11.38 7.12 4.60
CA ASP A 108 10.20 6.33 4.97
C ASP A 108 9.91 5.24 3.91
N TYR A 109 9.95 5.62 2.63
CA TYR A 109 9.76 4.72 1.50
C TYR A 109 10.91 3.72 1.32
N GLY A 110 12.15 4.19 1.46
CA GLY A 110 13.34 3.36 1.38
C GLY A 110 13.35 2.30 2.48
N PHE A 111 13.02 2.68 3.71
CA PHE A 111 12.89 1.76 4.84
C PHE A 111 11.79 0.72 4.58
N LEU A 112 10.61 1.15 4.14
CA LEU A 112 9.49 0.26 3.87
C LEU A 112 9.84 -0.80 2.82
N LEU A 113 10.39 -0.37 1.68
CA LEU A 113 10.72 -1.24 0.56
C LEU A 113 11.89 -2.17 0.89
N SER A 114 12.94 -1.66 1.53
CA SER A 114 14.09 -2.46 1.97
C SER A 114 13.67 -3.55 2.96
N THR A 115 12.86 -3.19 3.95
CA THR A 115 12.37 -4.14 4.97
C THR A 115 11.56 -5.26 4.32
N PHE A 116 10.66 -4.93 3.39
CA PHE A 116 9.88 -5.92 2.67
C PHE A 116 10.75 -6.86 1.83
N VAL A 117 11.70 -6.32 1.07
CA VAL A 117 12.60 -7.10 0.21
C VAL A 117 13.46 -8.06 1.04
N VAL A 118 14.08 -7.56 2.12
CA VAL A 118 14.92 -8.36 3.02
C VAL A 118 14.11 -9.46 3.70
N LEU A 119 12.92 -9.14 4.24
CA LEU A 119 12.06 -10.13 4.88
C LEU A 119 11.59 -11.21 3.90
N ARG A 120 11.22 -10.80 2.69
CA ARG A 120 10.83 -11.74 1.63
C ARG A 120 11.99 -12.66 1.24
N HIS A 121 13.20 -12.12 1.10
CA HIS A 121 14.39 -12.92 0.79
C HIS A 121 14.72 -13.89 1.94
N SER A 122 14.66 -13.39 3.18
CA SER A 122 14.86 -14.20 4.38
C SER A 122 13.83 -15.34 4.50
N LEU A 123 12.57 -15.08 4.14
CA LEU A 123 11.54 -16.12 4.11
C LEU A 123 11.79 -17.14 2.99
N LYS A 124 12.41 -16.75 1.87
CA LYS A 124 12.82 -17.68 0.80
C LYS A 124 13.96 -18.60 1.28
N THR A 125 14.93 -18.08 2.01
CA THR A 125 16.11 -18.85 2.46
C THR A 125 15.82 -19.68 3.71
N ALA A 126 15.00 -19.19 4.64
CA ALA A 126 14.71 -19.86 5.91
C ALA A 126 13.79 -21.08 5.77
N THR A 127 13.09 -21.26 4.65
CA THR A 127 12.06 -22.30 4.47
C THR A 127 12.44 -23.36 3.45
N THR A 128 13.69 -23.83 3.46
CA THR A 128 14.11 -25.03 2.72
C THR A 128 13.36 -26.31 3.14
N THR A 129 12.68 -26.32 4.29
CA THR A 129 11.92 -27.49 4.80
C THR A 129 10.41 -27.46 4.54
N ALA A 130 9.84 -26.31 4.19
CA ALA A 130 8.42 -26.17 3.85
C ALA A 130 8.26 -25.15 2.71
N GLN A 131 8.07 -25.62 1.48
CA GLN A 131 7.96 -24.75 0.32
C GLN A 131 6.69 -23.90 0.39
N TRP A 132 6.82 -22.65 0.81
CA TRP A 132 5.70 -21.71 0.82
C TRP A 132 5.43 -21.23 -0.59
N ASP A 133 4.16 -21.31 -1.01
CA ASP A 133 3.72 -20.70 -2.26
C ASP A 133 4.06 -19.19 -2.25
N ASN A 134 4.48 -18.68 -3.41
CA ASN A 134 4.87 -17.28 -3.62
C ASN A 134 3.82 -16.31 -3.08
N ARG A 135 2.54 -16.67 -3.18
CA ARG A 135 1.41 -15.89 -2.65
C ARG A 135 1.55 -15.70 -1.14
N ARG A 136 1.64 -16.79 -0.37
CA ARG A 136 1.70 -16.76 1.10
C ARG A 136 2.93 -16.01 1.62
N ARG A 137 4.07 -16.19 0.94
CA ARG A 137 5.32 -15.46 1.24
C ARG A 137 5.14 -13.94 1.20
N GLY A 138 4.40 -13.43 0.19
CA GLY A 138 4.14 -12.00 0.06
C GLY A 138 3.32 -11.42 1.23
N PHE A 139 2.26 -12.13 1.63
CA PHE A 139 1.40 -11.69 2.75
C PHE A 139 2.14 -11.69 4.08
N VAL A 140 2.93 -12.72 4.37
CA VAL A 140 3.68 -12.82 5.64
C VAL A 140 4.84 -11.81 5.67
N ALA A 141 5.58 -11.66 4.57
CA ALA A 141 6.61 -10.62 4.46
C ALA A 141 6.00 -9.22 4.67
N GLY A 142 4.82 -8.96 4.07
CA GLY A 142 4.08 -7.71 4.26
C GLY A 142 3.63 -7.49 5.71
N ALA A 143 3.11 -8.52 6.37
CA ALA A 143 2.71 -8.44 7.78
C ALA A 143 3.90 -8.12 8.70
N MET A 144 5.02 -8.84 8.54
CA MET A 144 6.25 -8.60 9.29
C MET A 144 6.84 -7.21 9.01
N THR A 145 6.73 -6.73 7.77
CA THR A 145 7.10 -5.35 7.41
C THR A 145 6.26 -4.34 8.19
N GLY A 146 4.96 -4.59 8.36
CA GLY A 146 4.08 -3.77 9.21
C GLY A 146 4.51 -3.72 10.67
N VAL A 147 4.88 -4.86 11.24
CA VAL A 147 5.43 -4.92 12.60
C VAL A 147 6.71 -4.08 12.70
N CYS A 148 7.70 -4.35 11.85
CA CYS A 148 8.98 -3.62 11.84
C CYS A 148 8.77 -2.10 11.65
N TYR A 149 7.92 -1.73 10.68
CA TYR A 149 7.56 -0.34 10.43
C TYR A 149 6.95 0.33 11.66
N THR A 150 5.99 -0.33 12.32
CA THR A 150 5.39 0.24 13.53
C THR A 150 6.35 0.35 14.70
N THR A 151 7.26 -0.61 14.89
CA THR A 151 8.25 -0.54 15.99
C THR A 151 9.13 0.71 15.88
N VAL A 152 9.53 1.08 14.67
CA VAL A 152 10.37 2.25 14.40
C VAL A 152 9.55 3.54 14.36
N ARG A 153 8.38 3.51 13.70
CA ARG A 153 7.60 4.71 13.39
C ARG A 153 6.68 5.18 14.53
N HIS A 154 6.11 4.24 15.28
CA HIS A 154 5.17 4.55 16.35
C HIS A 154 5.70 5.51 17.43
N PRO A 155 6.92 5.33 17.98
CA PRO A 155 7.43 6.25 19.01
C PRO A 155 7.51 7.69 18.48
N TYR A 156 7.98 7.86 17.24
CA TYR A 156 8.03 9.17 16.59
C TYR A 156 6.63 9.78 16.41
N ASP A 157 5.65 9.00 15.97
CA ASP A 157 4.28 9.48 15.77
C ASP A 157 3.63 9.93 17.09
N VAL A 158 3.89 9.22 18.20
CA VAL A 158 3.38 9.59 19.53
C VAL A 158 4.04 10.88 20.03
N LEU A 159 5.37 11.01 19.90
CA LEU A 159 6.09 12.22 20.30
C LEU A 159 5.61 13.43 19.50
N ARG A 160 5.43 13.26 18.19
CA ARG A 160 4.93 14.31 17.30
C ARG A 160 3.51 14.72 17.67
N ALA A 161 2.61 13.76 17.86
CA ALA A 161 1.23 14.06 18.25
C ALA A 161 1.16 14.77 19.61
N THR A 162 2.05 14.43 20.54
CA THR A 162 2.16 15.11 21.84
C THR A 162 2.64 16.55 21.71
N ALA A 163 3.63 16.80 20.83
CA ALA A 163 4.07 18.15 20.52
C ALA A 163 2.94 19.00 19.91
N GLU A 164 2.15 18.42 18.99
CA GLU A 164 1.04 19.09 18.30
C GLU A 164 -0.19 19.30 19.21
N ALA A 165 -0.43 18.43 20.20
CA ALA A 165 -1.58 18.52 21.10
C ALA A 165 -1.42 19.54 22.25
N SER A 166 -0.20 20.02 22.51
CA SER A 166 0.08 20.98 23.59
C SER A 166 -0.68 22.31 23.34
N THR A 167 -1.74 22.52 24.11
CA THR A 167 -2.82 23.51 23.83
C THR A 167 -2.54 24.90 24.42
N ALA A 168 -1.42 25.08 25.12
CA ALA A 168 -0.93 26.33 25.72
C ALA A 168 0.19 26.93 24.84
N PRO A 169 0.64 28.20 25.01
CA PRO A 169 1.62 28.81 24.10
C PRO A 169 2.82 27.88 23.91
N ARG A 170 3.04 27.45 22.65
CA ARG A 170 4.01 26.42 22.18
C ARG A 170 4.95 25.91 23.29
N GLN A 171 4.46 24.98 24.10
CA GLN A 171 5.23 24.47 25.24
C GLN A 171 6.43 23.63 24.77
N PHE A 172 6.37 23.08 23.54
CA PHE A 172 7.44 22.31 22.93
C PHE A 172 7.78 22.85 21.53
N ARG A 173 9.07 22.95 21.23
CA ARG A 173 9.58 23.36 19.90
C ARG A 173 9.48 22.23 18.87
N GLY A 174 9.36 20.98 19.30
CA GLY A 174 9.20 19.83 18.40
C GLY A 174 9.20 18.46 19.10
N ALA A 175 9.16 17.38 18.32
CA ALA A 175 9.13 16.01 18.84
C ALA A 175 10.41 15.63 19.63
N THR A 176 11.56 16.19 19.23
CA THR A 176 12.84 16.00 19.92
C THR A 176 12.86 16.68 21.28
N ASP A 177 12.28 17.87 21.38
CA ASP A 177 12.13 18.63 22.62
C ASP A 177 11.21 17.90 23.62
N VAL A 178 10.10 17.33 23.12
CA VAL A 178 9.23 16.44 23.90
C VAL A 178 9.99 15.23 24.41
N LEU A 179 10.83 14.60 23.57
CA LEU A 179 11.61 13.43 23.97
C LEU A 179 12.64 13.77 25.05
N LEU A 180 13.40 14.84 24.87
CA LEU A 180 14.41 15.29 25.84
C LEU A 180 13.76 15.67 27.18
N THR A 181 12.64 16.39 27.13
CA THR A 181 11.88 16.76 28.33
C THR A 181 11.27 15.53 29.01
N ALA A 182 10.74 14.57 28.24
CA ALA A 182 10.21 13.32 28.77
C ALA A 182 11.28 12.46 29.45
N LEU A 183 12.50 12.42 28.89
CA LEU A 183 13.64 11.70 29.46
C LEU A 183 14.16 12.36 30.75
N ARG A 184 14.11 13.70 30.82
CA ARG A 184 14.64 14.46 31.96
C ARG A 184 13.65 14.53 33.13
N ASP A 185 12.38 14.85 32.85
CA ASP A 185 11.47 15.32 33.90
C ASP A 185 10.35 14.31 34.24
N ARG A 186 9.91 13.48 33.29
CA ARG A 186 8.74 12.60 33.48
C ARG A 186 8.86 11.27 32.70
N PRO A 187 9.53 10.25 33.25
CA PRO A 187 9.63 8.93 32.61
C PRO A 187 8.27 8.25 32.41
N ARG A 188 7.23 8.64 33.15
CA ARG A 188 5.85 8.17 32.92
C ARG A 188 5.29 8.54 31.53
N VAL A 189 5.84 9.55 30.86
CA VAL A 189 5.49 9.90 29.47
C VAL A 189 5.94 8.80 28.49
N LEU A 190 7.03 8.08 28.81
CA LEU A 190 7.52 6.95 28.00
C LEU A 190 6.59 5.72 28.10
N LEU A 191 5.86 5.56 29.20
CA LEU A 191 4.79 4.54 29.28
C LEU A 191 3.62 4.89 28.35
N GLY A 192 3.38 6.18 28.11
CA GLY A 192 2.45 6.66 27.08
C GLY A 192 2.86 6.27 25.66
N LEU A 193 4.17 6.10 25.40
CA LEU A 193 4.71 5.68 24.10
C LEU A 193 4.31 4.25 23.71
N ARG A 194 4.09 3.37 24.71
CA ARG A 194 3.60 2.01 24.48
C ARG A 194 2.08 1.96 24.36
N ARG A 195 1.37 3.04 24.70
CA ARG A 195 -0.10 3.06 24.72
C ARG A 195 -0.65 3.07 23.29
N GLY A 196 -1.38 2.02 22.93
CA GLY A 196 -1.93 1.85 21.59
C GLY A 196 -0.93 1.26 20.58
N PHE A 197 0.24 0.82 21.03
CA PHE A 197 1.23 0.14 20.18
C PHE A 197 0.65 -1.12 19.54
N SER A 198 -0.01 -1.99 20.31
CA SER A 198 -0.62 -3.22 19.80
C SER A 198 -1.64 -2.97 18.69
N VAL A 199 -2.47 -1.93 18.85
CA VAL A 199 -3.46 -1.53 17.83
C VAL A 199 -2.79 -0.92 16.61
N ALA A 200 -1.71 -0.16 16.80
CA ALA A 200 -0.90 0.36 15.70
C ALA A 200 -0.27 -0.78 14.89
N VAL A 201 0.33 -1.76 15.57
CA VAL A 201 0.92 -2.97 14.99
C VAL A 201 -0.15 -3.72 14.19
N LEU A 202 -1.30 -4.02 14.78
CA LEU A 202 -2.38 -4.75 14.11
C LEU A 202 -2.83 -4.03 12.84
N GLY A 203 -3.10 -2.72 12.92
CA GLY A 203 -3.56 -1.93 11.78
C GLY A 203 -2.54 -1.88 10.64
N ARG A 204 -1.26 -1.62 10.92
CA ARG A 204 -0.21 -1.55 9.90
C ARG A 204 0.17 -2.91 9.34
N SER A 205 0.16 -3.95 10.18
CA SER A 205 0.40 -5.33 9.73
C SER A 205 -0.68 -5.77 8.76
N LEU A 206 -1.96 -5.49 9.04
CA LEU A 206 -3.05 -5.74 8.09
C LEU A 206 -2.89 -4.93 6.80
N GLN A 207 -2.56 -3.64 6.90
CA GLN A 207 -2.33 -2.78 5.74
C GLN A 207 -1.29 -3.38 4.80
N PHE A 208 -0.10 -3.66 5.32
CA PHE A 208 1.04 -4.09 4.53
C PHE A 208 1.00 -5.56 4.14
N ALA A 209 0.34 -6.42 4.92
CA ALA A 209 0.07 -7.80 4.51
C ALA A 209 -0.75 -7.85 3.22
N PHE A 210 -1.84 -7.09 3.16
CA PHE A 210 -2.67 -7.03 1.97
C PHE A 210 -1.97 -6.28 0.83
N GLN A 211 -1.40 -5.10 1.11
CA GLN A 211 -0.72 -4.30 0.10
C GLN A 211 0.43 -5.07 -0.57
N PHE A 212 1.37 -5.62 0.20
CA PHE A 212 2.50 -6.35 -0.38
C PHE A 212 2.16 -7.78 -0.80
N GLY A 213 1.15 -8.40 -0.17
CA GLY A 213 0.66 -9.73 -0.56
C GLY A 213 0.02 -9.73 -1.94
N PHE A 214 -0.94 -8.83 -2.18
CA PHE A 214 -1.56 -8.68 -3.49
C PHE A 214 -0.58 -8.19 -4.54
N TYR A 215 0.31 -7.26 -4.20
CA TYR A 215 1.40 -6.87 -5.08
C TYR A 215 2.27 -8.05 -5.46
N ASN A 216 2.73 -8.85 -4.51
CA ASN A 216 3.58 -9.99 -4.83
C ASN A 216 2.86 -11.05 -5.68
N TRP A 217 1.55 -11.17 -5.49
CA TRP A 217 0.73 -12.07 -6.30
C TRP A 217 0.57 -11.56 -7.73
N LEU A 218 0.25 -10.27 -7.92
CA LEU A 218 -0.12 -9.71 -9.22
C LEU A 218 1.05 -9.17 -10.04
N ARG A 219 2.18 -8.84 -9.40
CA ARG A 219 3.32 -8.20 -10.10
C ARG A 219 3.87 -9.05 -11.25
N TYR A 220 3.81 -10.37 -11.14
CA TYR A 220 4.32 -11.26 -12.18
C TYR A 220 3.53 -11.10 -13.48
N ASP A 221 2.20 -10.94 -13.42
CA ASP A 221 1.41 -10.70 -14.63
C ASP A 221 1.54 -9.24 -15.12
N GLY A 222 1.56 -8.29 -14.18
CA GLY A 222 1.63 -6.86 -14.50
C GLY A 222 2.89 -6.45 -15.26
N VAL A 223 4.05 -7.03 -14.89
CA VAL A 223 5.36 -6.67 -15.48
C VAL A 223 5.46 -7.04 -16.97
N TYR A 224 4.83 -8.14 -17.41
CA TYR A 224 4.94 -8.58 -18.80
C TYR A 224 3.91 -7.95 -19.73
N ARG A 225 2.73 -7.56 -19.20
CA ARG A 225 1.65 -7.02 -20.00
C ARG A 225 1.92 -5.57 -20.42
N HIS A 226 1.94 -4.65 -19.46
CA HIS A 226 2.12 -3.23 -19.70
C HIS A 226 2.39 -2.51 -18.36
N SER A 227 3.22 -1.46 -18.38
CA SER A 227 3.53 -0.64 -17.18
C SER A 227 2.27 -0.04 -16.53
N ALA A 228 1.29 0.37 -17.34
CA ALA A 228 -0.01 0.83 -16.85
C ALA A 228 -0.82 -0.26 -16.12
N VAL A 229 -0.76 -1.51 -16.58
CA VAL A 229 -1.44 -2.64 -15.93
C VAL A 229 -0.77 -2.95 -14.58
N LEU A 230 0.56 -2.94 -14.54
CA LEU A 230 1.32 -3.06 -13.30
C LEU A 230 0.95 -1.96 -12.29
N PHE A 231 0.82 -0.71 -12.76
CA PHE A 231 0.38 0.39 -11.92
C PHE A 231 -1.03 0.15 -11.35
N ILE A 232 -1.98 -0.28 -12.18
CA ILE A 232 -3.34 -0.60 -11.73
C ILE A 232 -3.34 -1.71 -10.67
N TYR A 233 -2.52 -2.76 -10.84
CA TYR A 233 -2.39 -3.83 -9.84
C TYR A 233 -1.79 -3.33 -8.53
N CYS A 234 -0.74 -2.51 -8.58
CA CYS A 234 -0.16 -1.88 -7.38
C CYS A 234 -1.17 -0.95 -6.70
N HIS A 235 -1.96 -0.22 -7.48
CA HIS A 235 -3.01 0.66 -6.99
C HIS A 235 -4.16 -0.11 -6.32
N LEU A 236 -4.60 -1.22 -6.92
CA LEU A 236 -5.60 -2.09 -6.32
C LEU A 236 -5.07 -2.71 -5.02
N ALA A 237 -3.83 -3.18 -5.00
CA ALA A 237 -3.22 -3.79 -3.82
C ALA A 237 -3.12 -2.80 -2.64
N THR A 238 -2.66 -1.58 -2.90
CA THR A 238 -2.59 -0.50 -1.90
C THR A 238 -3.98 -0.07 -1.40
N PHE A 239 -4.97 0.04 -2.30
CA PHE A 239 -6.36 0.28 -1.93
C PHE A 239 -6.93 -0.81 -1.01
N LEU A 240 -6.72 -2.08 -1.34
CA LEU A 240 -7.15 -3.21 -0.51
C LEU A 240 -6.45 -3.20 0.86
N GLY A 241 -5.17 -2.83 0.91
CA GLY A 241 -4.44 -2.64 2.17
C GLY A 241 -5.06 -1.54 3.05
N MET A 242 -5.41 -0.40 2.46
CA MET A 242 -6.10 0.67 3.18
C MET A 242 -7.49 0.26 3.66
N ALA A 243 -8.26 -0.45 2.83
CA ALA A 243 -9.56 -0.98 3.20
C ALA A 243 -9.46 -1.96 4.39
N ALA A 244 -8.49 -2.89 4.36
CA ALA A 244 -8.27 -3.86 5.42
C ALA A 244 -7.87 -3.20 6.76
N GLN A 245 -7.10 -2.10 6.71
CA GLN A 245 -6.67 -1.38 7.90
C GLN A 245 -7.75 -0.45 8.48
N TYR A 246 -8.68 0.04 7.65
CA TYR A 246 -9.60 1.11 8.03
C TYR A 246 -10.40 0.85 9.31
N PRO A 247 -10.99 -0.34 9.55
CA PRO A 247 -11.74 -0.61 10.78
C PRO A 247 -10.90 -0.41 12.04
N VAL A 248 -9.63 -0.81 12.02
CA VAL A 248 -8.72 -0.66 13.16
C VAL A 248 -8.39 0.82 13.41
N GLN A 249 -8.21 1.61 12.34
CA GLN A 249 -7.98 3.04 12.45
C GLN A 249 -9.22 3.79 12.95
N SER A 250 -10.40 3.49 12.40
CA SER A 250 -11.68 4.10 12.78
C SER A 250 -11.96 3.88 14.27
N LEU A 251 -11.84 2.62 14.75
CA LEU A 251 -11.98 2.30 16.17
C LEU A 251 -10.96 3.03 17.04
N ARG A 252 -9.70 3.14 16.60
CA ARG A 252 -8.66 3.87 17.33
C ARG A 252 -8.99 5.36 17.45
N GLN A 253 -9.46 5.99 16.38
CA GLN A 253 -9.82 7.41 16.38
C GLN A 253 -11.05 7.66 17.26
N GLN A 254 -12.11 6.87 17.11
CA GLN A 254 -13.30 6.99 17.94
C GLN A 254 -12.99 6.79 19.42
N LEU A 255 -12.19 5.77 19.75
CA LEU A 255 -11.81 5.50 21.13
C LEU A 255 -10.98 6.65 21.72
N TYR A 256 -10.08 7.25 20.93
CA TYR A 256 -9.31 8.41 21.35
C TYR A 256 -10.24 9.60 21.68
N ILE A 257 -11.21 9.89 20.80
CA ILE A 257 -12.18 10.97 21.00
C ILE A 257 -13.01 10.70 22.27
N ILE A 258 -13.60 9.52 22.40
CA ILE A 258 -14.44 9.15 23.56
C ILE A 258 -13.65 9.24 24.86
N ASN A 259 -12.42 8.71 24.89
CA ASN A 259 -11.59 8.75 26.10
C ASN A 259 -11.04 10.15 26.41
N SER A 260 -10.97 11.04 25.42
CA SER A 260 -10.59 12.44 25.65
C SER A 260 -11.73 13.28 26.22
N THR A 261 -12.98 12.96 25.90
CA THR A 261 -14.17 13.69 26.37
C THR A 261 -14.77 13.12 27.65
N THR A 262 -14.58 11.82 27.90
CA THR A 262 -15.17 11.13 29.06
C THR A 262 -14.26 11.28 30.28
N ARG A 263 -14.74 11.95 31.34
CA ARG A 263 -14.03 12.09 32.64
C ARG A 263 -14.05 10.82 33.52
N GLY A 264 -14.65 9.73 33.03
CA GLY A 264 -14.84 8.48 33.75
C GLY A 264 -13.84 7.38 33.40
N ARG A 265 -14.22 6.12 33.61
CA ARG A 265 -13.38 4.97 33.27
C ARG A 265 -13.16 4.89 31.75
N PRO A 266 -11.91 4.71 31.29
CA PRO A 266 -11.62 4.63 29.86
C PRO A 266 -12.30 3.41 29.25
N GLN A 267 -12.92 3.58 28.09
CA GLN A 267 -13.49 2.47 27.36
C GLN A 267 -12.39 1.61 26.73
N SER A 268 -12.70 0.33 26.55
CA SER A 268 -11.82 -0.63 25.88
C SER A 268 -12.21 -0.79 24.41
N TYR A 269 -11.25 -1.18 23.56
CA TYR A 269 -11.53 -1.46 22.14
C TYR A 269 -12.64 -2.51 21.95
N ARG A 270 -12.66 -3.56 22.79
CA ARG A 270 -13.65 -4.64 22.71
C ARG A 270 -15.06 -4.16 23.04
N SER A 271 -15.21 -3.32 24.06
CA SER A 271 -16.53 -2.76 24.43
C SER A 271 -17.02 -1.81 23.34
N LEU A 272 -16.16 -0.91 22.85
CA LEU A 272 -16.51 0.00 21.76
C LEU A 272 -16.92 -0.76 20.49
N PHE A 273 -16.16 -1.78 20.07
CA PHE A 273 -16.48 -2.57 18.88
C PHE A 273 -17.84 -3.29 19.02
N HIS A 274 -18.09 -3.89 20.17
CA HIS A 274 -19.32 -4.60 20.43
C HIS A 274 -20.52 -3.65 20.51
N ASP A 275 -20.37 -2.48 21.13
CA ASP A 275 -21.40 -1.44 21.19
C ASP A 275 -21.69 -0.86 19.79
N LEU A 276 -20.66 -0.63 18.98
CA LEU A 276 -20.81 -0.15 17.61
C LEU A 276 -21.55 -1.18 16.75
N ARG A 277 -21.15 -2.46 16.85
CA ARG A 277 -21.79 -3.57 16.13
C ARG A 277 -23.25 -3.73 16.54
N ARG A 278 -23.59 -3.60 17.83
CA ARG A 278 -24.98 -3.70 18.32
C ARG A 278 -25.85 -2.54 17.87
N ARG A 279 -25.34 -1.31 17.89
CA ARG A 279 -26.14 -0.10 17.60
C ARG A 279 -26.26 0.25 16.11
N HIS A 280 -25.19 0.06 15.34
CA HIS A 280 -25.10 0.55 13.95
C HIS A 280 -24.67 -0.52 12.94
N GLY A 281 -24.39 -1.76 13.40
CA GLY A 281 -23.85 -2.81 12.57
C GLY A 281 -22.37 -2.62 12.21
N VAL A 282 -21.86 -3.51 11.35
CA VAL A 282 -20.43 -3.52 10.94
C VAL A 282 -20.11 -2.46 9.88
N THR A 283 -21.11 -1.97 9.14
CA THR A 283 -20.95 -0.95 8.10
C THR A 283 -20.46 0.37 8.68
N LYS A 284 -20.83 0.68 9.93
CA LYS A 284 -20.38 1.90 10.63
C LYS A 284 -18.85 1.96 10.82
N LEU A 285 -18.16 0.83 10.81
CA LEU A 285 -16.69 0.80 10.87
C LEU A 285 -16.04 1.41 9.63
N TYR A 286 -16.73 1.35 8.49
CA TYR A 286 -16.30 1.91 7.21
C TYR A 286 -16.89 3.31 6.94
N ASP A 287 -17.64 3.87 7.90
CA ASP A 287 -18.15 5.22 7.76
C ASP A 287 -16.99 6.21 7.65
N GLY A 288 -17.04 7.06 6.62
CA GLY A 288 -15.96 7.99 6.30
C GLY A 288 -14.81 7.43 5.44
N PHE A 289 -14.79 6.12 5.09
CA PHE A 289 -13.68 5.55 4.32
C PHE A 289 -13.45 6.28 3.00
N PHE A 290 -14.52 6.50 2.22
CA PHE A 290 -14.44 7.22 0.95
C PHE A 290 -14.25 8.73 1.11
N ARG A 291 -14.56 9.31 2.28
CA ARG A 291 -14.30 10.74 2.56
C ARG A 291 -12.79 11.02 2.58
N GLY A 292 -11.99 10.05 3.02
CA GLY A 292 -10.53 10.10 2.98
C GLY A 292 -9.92 9.82 1.60
N LYS A 293 -10.71 9.84 0.52
CA LYS A 293 -10.28 9.63 -0.88
C LYS A 293 -9.22 8.53 -1.02
N PRO A 294 -9.51 7.30 -0.55
CA PRO A 294 -8.53 6.23 -0.47
C PRO A 294 -7.94 5.88 -1.84
N ILE A 295 -8.71 6.08 -2.92
CA ILE A 295 -8.22 5.91 -4.29
C ILE A 295 -7.04 6.85 -4.57
N LEU A 296 -7.15 8.14 -4.27
CA LEU A 296 -6.07 9.09 -4.54
C LEU A 296 -4.86 8.86 -3.60
N ASN A 297 -5.13 8.53 -2.34
CA ASN A 297 -4.11 8.24 -1.34
C ASN A 297 -3.34 6.93 -1.63
N ALA A 298 -3.86 6.07 -2.51
CA ALA A 298 -3.18 4.86 -2.98
C ALA A 298 -2.05 5.18 -3.96
N VAL A 299 -2.16 6.26 -4.72
CA VAL A 299 -1.29 6.60 -5.86
C VAL A 299 0.20 6.65 -5.48
N PRO A 300 0.63 7.33 -4.40
CA PRO A 300 2.04 7.38 -4.04
C PRO A 300 2.66 5.98 -3.82
N MET A 301 1.95 5.10 -3.13
CA MET A 301 2.43 3.73 -2.87
C MET A 301 2.39 2.87 -4.13
N ALA A 302 1.37 3.04 -4.96
CA ALA A 302 1.30 2.37 -6.25
C ALA A 302 2.48 2.77 -7.16
N LEU A 303 2.82 4.07 -7.20
CA LEU A 303 3.96 4.60 -7.95
C LEU A 303 5.27 4.04 -7.42
N LEU A 304 5.48 4.02 -6.10
CA LEU A 304 6.70 3.46 -5.50
C LEU A 304 6.94 2.01 -5.94
N MET A 305 5.90 1.18 -5.85
CA MET A 305 5.98 -0.26 -6.13
C MET A 305 6.15 -0.53 -7.64
N THR A 306 5.46 0.24 -8.48
CA THR A 306 5.58 0.18 -9.93
C THR A 306 6.97 0.65 -10.38
N ALA A 307 7.44 1.79 -9.87
CA ALA A 307 8.75 2.33 -10.18
C ALA A 307 9.87 1.38 -9.74
N TYR A 308 9.73 0.74 -8.58
CA TYR A 308 10.65 -0.27 -8.11
C TYR A 308 10.75 -1.46 -9.07
N ASP A 309 9.64 -2.06 -9.50
CA ASP A 309 9.67 -3.21 -10.41
C ASP A 309 10.20 -2.83 -11.80
N LEU A 310 9.80 -1.67 -12.33
CA LEU A 310 10.30 -1.18 -13.62
C LEU A 310 11.81 -0.89 -13.56
N SER A 311 12.27 -0.19 -12.54
CA SER A 311 13.68 0.18 -12.39
C SER A 311 14.55 -1.05 -12.15
N SER A 312 14.09 -1.95 -11.28
CA SER A 312 14.72 -3.23 -11.02
C SER A 312 14.87 -4.06 -12.28
N ARG A 313 13.80 -4.15 -13.08
CA ARG A 313 13.80 -4.84 -14.38
C ARG A 313 14.77 -4.20 -15.36
N ARG A 314 14.63 -2.90 -15.62
CA ARG A 314 15.47 -2.16 -16.58
C ARG A 314 16.95 -2.23 -16.22
N TYR A 315 17.26 -2.15 -14.93
CA TYR A 315 18.62 -2.24 -14.46
C TYR A 315 19.17 -3.68 -14.58
N THR A 316 18.35 -4.71 -14.36
CA THR A 316 18.74 -6.10 -14.61
C THR A 316 18.98 -6.35 -16.11
N GLU A 317 18.09 -5.87 -16.99
CA GLU A 317 18.25 -5.95 -18.45
C GLU A 317 19.51 -5.23 -18.94
N TYR A 318 19.90 -4.13 -18.28
CA TYR A 318 21.12 -3.39 -18.60
C TYR A 318 22.39 -4.14 -18.19
N VAL A 319 22.40 -4.78 -17.01
CA VAL A 319 23.57 -5.53 -16.49
C VAL A 319 23.70 -6.89 -17.16
N HIS A 320 22.58 -7.53 -17.49
CA HIS A 320 22.51 -8.88 -18.07
C HIS A 320 21.74 -8.83 -19.41
N PRO A 321 22.36 -8.34 -20.50
CA PRO A 321 21.70 -8.28 -21.81
C PRO A 321 21.29 -9.66 -22.35
N GLU A 322 22.03 -10.72 -21.99
CA GLU A 322 21.68 -12.12 -22.27
C GLU A 322 20.36 -12.54 -21.62
N ALA A 323 19.95 -11.82 -20.58
CA ALA A 323 18.74 -12.05 -19.83
C ALA A 323 17.58 -11.17 -20.31
N THR A 324 17.44 -10.89 -21.61
CA THR A 324 16.34 -10.05 -22.12
C THR A 324 15.06 -10.88 -22.32
N ALA A 325 13.97 -10.56 -21.61
CA ALA A 325 12.69 -11.26 -21.78
C ALA A 325 12.07 -10.88 -23.12
N LYS A 326 11.81 -11.89 -23.94
CA LYS A 326 10.86 -11.76 -25.05
C LYS A 326 9.44 -11.88 -24.47
N PRO A 327 8.56 -10.89 -24.67
CA PRO A 327 7.17 -10.96 -24.22
C PRO A 327 6.47 -12.10 -24.96
N THR A 328 6.34 -13.25 -24.31
CA THR A 328 5.58 -14.38 -24.86
C THR A 328 4.18 -14.28 -24.27
N HIS A 329 3.26 -13.57 -24.91
CA HIS A 329 1.91 -13.39 -24.38
C HIS A 329 0.82 -13.91 -25.32
N THR A 330 0.14 -14.96 -24.87
CA THR A 330 -1.27 -15.25 -25.20
C THR A 330 -1.98 -16.01 -24.05
N GLN A 331 -1.72 -15.71 -22.77
CA GLN A 331 -2.53 -16.32 -21.69
C GLN A 331 -3.01 -15.37 -20.60
N SER A 332 -4.17 -15.74 -20.06
CA SER A 332 -5.10 -14.96 -19.24
C SER A 332 -4.68 -14.83 -17.77
N LEU A 333 -5.20 -13.78 -17.13
CA LEU A 333 -5.09 -13.32 -15.74
C LEU A 333 -5.29 -14.37 -14.63
N THR A 334 -5.80 -15.53 -14.99
CA THR A 334 -5.98 -16.69 -14.10
C THR A 334 -5.71 -17.95 -14.92
N SER A 335 -4.44 -18.23 -15.23
CA SER A 335 -4.12 -19.55 -15.77
C SER A 335 -4.53 -20.59 -14.73
N VAL A 336 -5.32 -21.57 -15.16
CA VAL A 336 -5.72 -22.75 -14.39
C VAL A 336 -4.50 -23.27 -13.62
N ALA A 337 -4.69 -23.65 -12.35
CA ALA A 337 -3.65 -24.27 -11.55
C ALA A 337 -2.92 -25.31 -12.43
N ALA A 338 -1.59 -25.32 -12.38
CA ALA A 338 -0.82 -26.32 -13.12
C ALA A 338 -1.45 -27.70 -12.83
N PRO A 339 -1.78 -28.48 -13.86
CA PRO A 339 -2.46 -29.74 -13.65
C PRO A 339 -1.62 -30.61 -12.71
N ALA A 340 -2.27 -31.42 -11.87
CA ALA A 340 -1.66 -32.07 -10.71
C ALA A 340 -0.40 -32.92 -11.02
N TYR A 341 -0.16 -33.25 -12.29
CA TYR A 341 1.03 -33.97 -12.75
C TYR A 341 2.28 -33.11 -12.94
N VAL A 342 2.18 -31.77 -12.92
CA VAL A 342 3.33 -30.87 -13.03
C VAL A 342 3.88 -30.59 -11.64
N THR A 343 4.81 -31.43 -11.20
CA THR A 343 5.46 -31.32 -9.87
C THR A 343 6.47 -30.18 -9.81
N HIS A 344 7.15 -29.88 -10.92
CA HIS A 344 8.07 -28.75 -11.05
C HIS A 344 7.88 -28.06 -12.41
N PRO A 345 7.49 -26.77 -12.46
CA PRO A 345 7.48 -26.03 -13.71
C PRO A 345 8.92 -25.94 -14.25
N PRO A 346 9.15 -26.06 -15.57
CA PRO A 346 10.49 -25.93 -16.13
C PRO A 346 11.11 -24.58 -15.78
N ALA A 347 12.41 -24.60 -15.46
CA ALA A 347 13.19 -23.39 -15.20
C ALA A 347 13.19 -22.46 -16.42
N TYR A 348 13.30 -21.15 -16.17
CA TYR A 348 13.36 -20.16 -17.24
C TYR A 348 14.69 -20.29 -17.99
N GLU A 349 14.68 -20.90 -19.17
CA GLU A 349 15.83 -20.86 -20.08
C GLU A 349 15.77 -19.58 -20.90
N PHE A 350 16.86 -18.79 -20.82
CA PHE A 350 17.08 -17.68 -21.74
C PHE A 350 17.24 -18.24 -23.14
N ALA A 351 16.55 -17.66 -24.12
CA ALA A 351 16.89 -17.89 -25.51
C ALA A 351 18.28 -17.28 -25.73
N ARG A 352 19.33 -18.11 -25.65
CA ARG A 352 20.64 -17.71 -26.18
C ARG A 352 20.42 -17.39 -27.64
N GLU A 353 20.74 -16.16 -28.05
CA GLU A 353 20.96 -15.89 -29.45
C GLU A 353 22.12 -16.80 -29.88
N SER A 354 21.79 -17.76 -30.75
CA SER A 354 22.80 -18.49 -31.50
C SER A 354 23.51 -17.45 -32.35
N ALA A 355 24.74 -17.10 -31.94
CA ALA A 355 25.64 -16.23 -32.68
C ALA A 355 25.95 -16.80 -34.08
#